data_AF-A0A0U0R0G2-F1
#
_entry.id   AF-A0A0U0R0G2-F1
#
_cell.length_a   1.000
_cell.length_b   1.000
_cell.length_c   1.000
_cell.angle_alpha   90.00
_cell.angle_beta   90.00
_cell.angle_gamma   90.00
#
_symmetry.space_group_name_H-M   'P 1'
#
loop_
_entity.id
_entity.type
_entity.pdbx_description
1 polymer ?
#
loop_
_entity_poly.entity_id
_entity_poly.type
_entity_poly.pdbx_seq_one_letter_code
_entity_poly.pdbx_strand_id
1 'polypeptide(L)' 'MAVEMEGGAVAQICASFDIPWLVIRALSDLAGADSGVDFNRFVGEVAASSARVLLRLLPVLTAC' A
#
# COMPACT_ATOMS: atom_id res chain seq x y z
N MET A 1 11.41 0.06 -4.90
CA MET A 1 11.16 0.65 -3.57
C MET A 1 10.20 1.82 -3.75
N ALA A 2 9.36 2.12 -2.76
CA ALA A 2 8.34 3.18 -2.84
C ALA A 2 8.38 4.03 -1.57
N VAL A 3 7.86 5.26 -1.65
CA VAL A 3 7.68 6.17 -0.51
C VAL A 3 6.20 6.49 -0.35
N GLU A 4 5.75 6.57 0.90
CA GLU A 4 4.36 6.83 1.30
C GLU A 4 4.37 7.36 2.75
N MET A 5 3.20 7.71 3.29
CA MET A 5 3.14 8.54 4.51
C MET A 5 2.66 7.78 5.76
N GLU A 6 2.09 6.57 5.64
CA GLU A 6 1.43 5.88 6.75
C GLU A 6 2.02 4.52 7.10
N GLY A 7 2.60 3.80 6.15
CA GLY A 7 3.01 2.40 6.29
C GLY A 7 4.08 2.20 7.36
N GLY A 8 5.02 3.14 7.48
CA GLY A 8 6.00 3.14 8.57
C GLY A 8 5.36 3.27 9.96
N ALA A 9 4.40 4.19 10.11
CA ALA A 9 3.71 4.42 11.39
C ALA A 9 2.80 3.23 11.78
N VAL A 10 2.08 2.66 10.80
CA VAL A 10 1.25 1.47 11.02
C VAL A 10 2.12 0.27 11.40
N ALA A 11 3.23 0.04 10.67
CA ALA A 11 4.17 -1.02 10.98
C ALA A 11 4.77 -0.87 12.39
N GLN A 12 5.13 0.35 12.78
CA GLN A 12 5.66 0.64 14.10
C GLN A 12 4.67 0.27 15.21
N ILE A 13 3.39 0.61 15.05
CA ILE A 13 2.38 0.28 16.06
C ILE A 13 2.14 -1.23 16.10
N CYS A 14 2.01 -1.90 14.96
CA CYS A 14 1.85 -3.36 14.91
C CYS A 14 3.02 -4.08 15.60
N ALA A 15 4.25 -3.65 15.33
CA ALA A 15 5.45 -4.18 15.99
C ALA A 15 5.45 -3.92 17.51
N SER A 16 4.91 -2.79 17.96
CA SER A 16 4.82 -2.46 19.40
C SER A 16 3.80 -3.32 20.17
N PHE A 17 2.90 -4.01 19.47
CA PHE A 17 1.86 -4.87 20.03
C PHE A 17 1.98 -6.33 19.59
N ASP A 18 3.11 -6.73 19.02
CA ASP A 18 3.35 -8.09 18.49
C ASP A 18 2.28 -8.57 17.48
N ILE A 19 1.72 -7.64 16.70
CA ILE A 19 0.73 -7.94 15.67
C ILE A 19 1.44 -8.16 14.33
N PRO A 20 1.29 -9.34 13.68
CA PRO A 20 1.78 -9.57 12.33
C PRO A 20 1.18 -8.56 11.35
N TRP A 21 2.01 -7.99 10.48
CA TRP A 21 1.58 -6.94 9.56
C TRP A 21 2.17 -7.11 8.17
N LEU A 22 1.48 -6.52 7.18
CA LEU A 22 1.87 -6.50 5.78
C LEU A 22 1.43 -5.17 5.15
N VAL A 23 2.33 -4.50 4.43
CA VAL A 23 2.01 -3.30 3.65
C VAL A 23 1.98 -3.67 2.17
N ILE A 24 0.86 -3.36 1.51
CA ILE A 24 0.67 -3.51 0.06
C ILE A 24 0.34 -2.13 -0.50
N ARG A 25 1.14 -1.68 -1.48
CA ARG A 25 0.93 -0.42 -2.18
C ARG A 25 1.07 -0.65 -3.69
N ALA A 26 0.24 0.03 -4.46
CA ALA A 26 0.44 0.21 -5.89
C ALA A 26 0.93 1.65 -6.15
N LEU A 27 1.76 1.85 -7.17
CA LEU A 27 2.41 3.13 -7.44
C LEU A 27 1.46 4.08 -8.17
N SER A 28 1.15 5.22 -7.56
CA SER A 28 0.40 6.33 -8.16
C SER A 28 1.25 7.27 -9.00
N ASP A 29 2.55 7.32 -8.70
CA ASP A 29 3.53 8.23 -9.27
C ASP A 29 4.95 7.72 -8.95
N LEU A 30 5.96 8.47 -9.40
CA LEU A 30 7.37 8.13 -9.23
C LEU A 30 8.10 9.02 -8.20
N ALA A 31 7.37 9.80 -7.39
CA ALA A 31 7.92 10.76 -6.44
C ALA A 31 8.91 11.77 -7.05
N GLY A 32 8.72 12.09 -8.34
CA GLY A 32 9.49 13.08 -9.09
C GLY A 32 8.83 14.46 -9.11
N ALA A 33 9.32 15.35 -9.98
CA ALA A 33 8.80 16.71 -10.13
C ALA A 33 7.30 16.75 -10.51
N ASP A 34 6.82 15.75 -11.26
CA ASP A 34 5.44 15.67 -11.75
C ASP A 34 4.51 14.86 -10.84
N SER A 35 4.98 14.43 -9.65
CA SER A 35 4.25 13.50 -8.77
C SER A 35 2.83 13.96 -8.44
N GLY A 36 2.62 15.25 -8.19
CA GLY A 36 1.30 15.79 -7.89
C GLY A 36 0.32 15.67 -9.06
N VAL A 37 0.78 15.79 -10.30
CA VAL A 37 -0.05 15.64 -11.49
C VAL A 37 -0.35 14.16 -11.74
N ASP A 38 0.67 13.32 -11.68
CA ASP A 38 0.54 11.88 -11.87
C ASP A 38 -0.37 11.24 -10.82
N PHE A 39 -0.20 11.61 -9.55
CA PHE A 39 -1.05 11.14 -8.46
C PHE A 39 -2.53 11.43 -8.75
N ASN A 40 -2.86 12.68 -9.05
CA ASN A 40 -4.24 13.09 -9.34
C ASN A 40 -4.83 12.35 -10.56
N ARG A 41 -3.98 11.99 -11.52
CA ARG A 41 -4.39 11.25 -12.72
C ARG A 41 -4.64 9.76 -12.44
N PHE A 42 -3.79 9.12 -11.63
CA PHE A 42 -3.75 7.66 -11.52
C PHE A 42 -4.31 7.09 -10.22
N VAL A 43 -4.53 7.90 -9.19
CA VAL A 43 -4.94 7.43 -7.85
C VAL A 43 -6.15 6.50 -7.87
N GLY A 44 -7.15 6.77 -8.71
CA GLY A 44 -8.36 5.95 -8.80
C GLY A 44 -8.09 4.53 -9.33
N GLU A 45 -7.32 4.42 -10.42
CA GLU A 45 -6.96 3.12 -11.02
C GLU A 45 -6.02 2.33 -10.09
N VAL A 46 -5.04 3.01 -9.52
CA VAL A 46 -4.01 2.43 -8.65
C VAL A 46 -4.63 1.93 -7.34
N ALA A 47 -5.60 2.67 -6.77
CA ALA A 47 -6.37 2.21 -5.61
C ALA A 47 -7.14 0.90 -5.92
N ALA A 48 -7.80 0.82 -7.08
CA ALA A 48 -8.51 -0.39 -7.50
C ALA A 48 -7.55 -1.58 -7.71
N SER A 49 -6.35 -1.33 -8.25
CA SER A 49 -5.30 -2.35 -8.40
C SER A 49 -4.81 -2.86 -7.04
N SER A 50 -4.49 -1.94 -6.11
CA SER A 50 -4.05 -2.29 -4.75
C SER A 50 -5.09 -3.13 -4.01
N ALA A 51 -6.38 -2.74 -4.08
CA ALA A 51 -7.46 -3.49 -3.47
C ALA A 51 -7.62 -4.89 -4.08
N ARG A 52 -7.45 -5.03 -5.40
CA ARG A 52 -7.53 -6.32 -6.09
C ARG A 52 -6.41 -7.27 -5.67
N VAL A 53 -5.20 -6.77 -5.45
CA VAL A 53 -4.09 -7.57 -4.91
C VAL A 53 -4.43 -8.06 -3.50
N LEU A 54 -4.90 -7.16 -2.62
CA LEU A 54 -5.30 -7.51 -1.26
C LEU A 54 -6.37 -8.62 -1.24
N LEU A 55 -7.44 -8.46 -2.02
CA LEU A 55 -8.55 -9.42 -2.07
C LEU A 55 -8.12 -10.80 -2.60
N ARG A 56 -7.10 -10.85 -3.47
CA ARG A 56 -6.53 -12.12 -3.94
C ARG A 56 -5.59 -12.76 -2.93
N LEU A 57 -4.88 -11.95 -2.16
CA LEU A 57 -3.92 -12.42 -1.17
C LEU A 57 -4.61 -12.90 0.11
N LEU A 58 -5.69 -12.24 0.53
CA LEU A 58 -6.34 -12.49 1.81
C LEU A 58 -6.69 -13.98 2.05
N PRO A 59 -7.29 -14.72 1.08
CA PRO A 59 -7.57 -16.14 1.27
C PRO A 59 -6.33 -17.01 1.46
N VAL A 60 -5.18 -16.62 0.88
CA VAL A 60 -3.91 -17.34 1.01
C VAL A 60 -3.33 -17.14 2.41
N LEU A 61 -3.47 -15.95 2.98
CA LEU A 61 -2.98 -15.63 4.33
C LEU A 61 -3.83 -16.26 5.44
N THR A 62 -5.11 -16.48 5.20
CA THR A 62 -6.05 -17.07 6.18
C THR A 62 -6.22 -18.58 6.04
N ALA A 63 -5.56 -19.22 5.08
CA ALA A 63 -5.65 -20.67 4.85
C ALA A 63 -4.74 -21.51 5.76
N CYS A 64 -4.09 -20.90 6.75
CA CYS A 64 -3.24 -21.54 7.74
C CYS A 64 -3.86 -21.44 9.14
#